data_AF-A0A2P9JYB0-F1
#
_entry.id   AF-A0A2P9JYB0-F1
#
_cell.length_a   1.000
_cell.length_b   1.000
_cell.length_c   1.000
_cell.angle_alpha   90.00
_cell.angle_beta   90.00
_cell.angle_gamma   90.00
#
_symmetry.space_group_name_H-M   'P 1'
#
loop_
_entity.id
_entity.type
_entity.pdbx_description
1 polymer ?
#
loop_
_entity_poly.entity_id
_entity_poly.type
_entity_poly.pdbx_seq_one_letter_code
_entity_poly.pdbx_strand_id
1 'polypeptide(L)'
;MTQTDIAALLNCTVKLKFHFYVVALRTRVEVINAYLNEKIADLTGPAKSTAFYKMEKDMEIMLKIHKKVTDASRLVNGIYGFQELFSFVLYFVLLLSDGYIVLYSLTIGGDIDFVSVMAISLKSVVFHLIELLIDLRACMLLCAKVNHTKNVLFKIKIEPENEEARNIVMVAVFKLMHDKLVLTACDLFSMDFSFLFSMFASVTTYLLILLQFDIDAAKSRMAALKANLTSTQYEEVE
;
A
#
# COMPACT_ATOMS: atom_id res chain seq x y z
N MET A 1 14.39 15.04 -25.87
CA MET A 1 13.48 14.47 -24.86
C MET A 1 12.19 14.14 -25.59
N THR A 2 11.88 12.86 -25.74
CA THR A 2 10.69 12.41 -26.47
C THR A 2 9.43 12.68 -25.65
N GLN A 3 8.25 12.71 -26.29
CA GLN A 3 6.97 12.93 -25.61
C GLN A 3 6.68 11.87 -24.52
N THR A 4 7.18 10.65 -24.73
CA THR A 4 7.17 9.55 -23.77
C THR A 4 8.05 9.80 -22.55
N ASP A 5 9.23 10.39 -22.72
CA ASP A 5 10.13 10.73 -21.61
C ASP A 5 9.49 11.78 -20.68
N ILE A 6 8.78 12.75 -21.26
CA ILE A 6 8.08 13.80 -20.50
C ILE A 6 6.95 13.20 -19.65
N ALA A 7 6.16 12.29 -20.21
CA ALA A 7 5.07 11.63 -19.50
C ALA A 7 5.58 10.76 -18.34
N ALA A 8 6.67 10.02 -18.56
CA ALA A 8 7.32 9.22 -17.52
C ALA A 8 7.86 10.09 -16.38
N LEU A 9 8.51 11.21 -16.72
CA LEU A 9 9.03 12.16 -15.73
C LEU A 9 7.91 12.81 -14.92
N LEU A 10 6.79 13.15 -15.58
CA LEU A 10 5.61 13.70 -14.91
C LEU A 10 5.06 12.68 -13.91
N ASN A 11 4.80 11.44 -14.32
CA ASN A 11 4.30 10.39 -13.43
C ASN A 11 5.21 10.16 -12.23
N CYS A 12 6.53 10.09 -12.47
CA CYS A 12 7.52 9.97 -11.40
C CYS A 12 7.45 11.16 -10.43
N THR A 13 7.37 12.39 -10.95
CA THR A 13 7.26 13.60 -10.15
C THR A 13 5.99 13.61 -9.29
N VAL A 14 4.86 13.23 -9.87
CA VAL A 14 3.59 13.25 -9.13
C VAL A 14 3.57 12.14 -8.06
N LYS A 15 4.11 10.96 -8.36
CA LYS A 15 4.28 9.88 -7.36
C LYS A 15 5.21 10.28 -6.21
N LEU A 16 6.34 10.93 -6.51
CA LEU A 16 7.26 11.46 -5.49
C LEU A 16 6.58 12.51 -4.61
N LYS A 17 5.75 13.38 -5.20
CA LYS A 17 4.95 14.36 -4.43
C LYS A 17 3.98 13.66 -3.49
N PHE A 18 3.23 12.67 -3.96
CA PHE A 18 2.34 11.88 -3.11
C PHE A 18 3.08 11.27 -1.92
N HIS A 19 4.19 10.57 -2.19
CA HIS A 19 4.99 9.94 -1.14
C HIS A 19 5.54 10.98 -0.15
N PHE A 20 6.03 12.11 -0.65
CA PHE A 20 6.49 13.21 0.20
C PHE A 20 5.39 13.75 1.11
N TYR A 21 4.17 13.96 0.60
CA TYR A 21 3.04 14.40 1.42
C TYR A 21 2.64 13.37 2.47
N VAL A 22 2.58 12.09 2.12
CA VAL A 22 2.26 11.01 3.07
C VAL A 22 3.30 10.93 4.18
N VAL A 23 4.59 10.98 3.84
CA VAL A 23 5.69 10.98 4.82
C VAL A 23 5.66 12.23 5.68
N ALA A 24 5.47 13.42 5.09
CA ALA A 24 5.41 14.67 5.83
C ALA A 24 4.24 14.68 6.83
N LEU A 25 3.05 14.24 6.41
CA LEU A 25 1.88 14.10 7.29
C LEU A 25 2.16 13.11 8.42
N ARG A 26 2.77 11.96 8.11
CA ARG A 26 3.14 10.97 9.12
C ARG A 26 4.10 11.55 10.15
N THR A 27 5.18 12.20 9.73
CA THR A 27 6.17 12.81 10.64
C THR A 27 5.52 13.86 11.53
N ARG A 28 4.60 14.68 10.99
CA ARG A 28 3.84 15.64 11.79
C ARG A 28 3.05 14.93 12.90
N VAL A 29 2.32 13.87 12.58
CA VAL A 29 1.55 13.08 13.55
C VAL A 29 2.45 12.42 14.58
N GLU A 30 3.63 11.94 14.19
CA GLU A 30 4.62 11.38 15.11
C GLU A 30 5.12 12.41 16.12
N VAL A 31 5.48 13.61 15.67
CA VAL A 31 5.91 14.72 16.54
C VAL A 31 4.78 15.13 17.49
N ILE A 32 3.55 15.25 16.99
CA ILE A 32 2.38 15.58 17.81
C ILE A 32 2.15 14.51 18.87
N ASN A 33 2.16 13.22 18.48
CA ASN A 33 1.99 12.12 19.42
C ASN A 33 3.12 12.07 20.46
N ALA A 34 4.37 12.40 20.09
CA ALA A 34 5.49 12.47 21.03
C ALA A 34 5.31 13.60 22.04
N TYR A 35 5.01 14.81 21.57
CA TYR A 35 4.73 15.98 22.42
C TYR A 35 3.58 15.70 23.39
N LEU A 36 2.54 15.00 22.94
CA LEU A 36 1.42 14.62 23.80
C LEU A 36 1.85 13.63 24.89
N ASN A 37 2.64 12.61 24.56
CA ASN A 37 3.12 11.66 25.57
C ASN A 37 3.97 12.36 26.65
N GLU A 38 4.80 13.32 26.26
CA GLU A 38 5.61 14.14 27.18
C GLU A 38 4.71 14.98 28.10
N LYS A 39 3.74 15.71 27.51
CA LYS A 39 2.85 16.59 28.27
C LYS A 39 1.88 15.82 29.18
N ILE A 40 1.48 14.61 28.79
CA ILE A 40 0.67 13.72 29.63
C ILE A 40 1.47 13.21 30.84
N ALA A 41 2.77 12.95 30.69
CA ALA A 41 3.64 12.56 31.80
C ALA A 41 3.78 13.69 32.84
N ASP A 42 3.79 14.95 32.41
CA ASP A 42 3.82 16.11 33.30
C ASP A 42 2.48 16.32 34.05
N LEU A 43 1.37 15.86 33.46
CA LEU A 43 0.02 16.00 34.03
C LEU A 43 -0.31 14.95 35.12
N THR A 44 0.51 13.91 35.29
CA THR A 44 0.33 12.88 36.34
C THR A 44 0.72 13.30 37.77
N GLY A 45 1.00 14.58 38.01
CA GLY A 45 1.22 15.15 39.34
C GLY A 45 -0.06 15.65 40.04
N PRO A 46 -0.03 15.88 41.37
CA PRO A 46 -1.23 16.25 42.15
C PRO A 46 -1.84 17.56 41.64
N ALA A 47 -3.09 17.50 41.20
CA ALA A 47 -3.74 18.57 40.44
C ALA A 47 -4.21 19.75 41.32
N LYS A 48 -3.83 20.98 40.93
CA LYS A 48 -4.50 22.23 41.35
C LYS A 48 -5.52 22.65 40.28
N SER A 49 -6.54 23.43 40.63
CA SER A 49 -7.58 23.94 39.71
C SER A 49 -7.04 24.57 38.40
N THR A 50 -5.84 25.17 38.41
CA THR A 50 -5.17 25.69 37.20
C THR A 50 -4.68 24.60 36.24
N ALA A 51 -4.44 23.37 36.72
CA ALA A 51 -4.08 22.22 35.90
C ALA A 51 -5.27 21.70 35.06
N PHE A 52 -6.49 21.82 35.58
CA PHE A 52 -7.71 21.39 34.88
C PHE A 52 -7.98 22.24 33.63
N TYR A 53 -8.00 23.57 33.77
CA TYR A 53 -8.17 24.49 32.63
C TYR A 53 -7.06 24.33 31.57
N LYS A 54 -5.83 24.07 32.02
CA LYS A 54 -4.71 23.79 31.13
C LYS A 54 -4.91 22.47 30.36
N MET A 55 -5.39 21.42 31.04
CA MET A 55 -5.67 20.12 30.44
C MET A 55 -6.79 20.20 29.38
N GLU A 56 -7.89 20.89 29.69
CA GLU A 56 -8.99 21.10 28.76
C GLU A 56 -8.52 21.81 27.49
N LYS A 57 -7.77 22.92 27.65
CA LYS A 57 -7.20 23.66 26.53
C LYS A 57 -6.24 22.82 25.69
N ASP A 58 -5.40 22.01 26.35
CA ASP A 58 -4.44 21.13 25.66
C ASP A 58 -5.15 20.04 24.84
N MET A 59 -6.24 19.47 25.37
CA MET A 59 -7.08 18.51 24.63
C MET A 59 -7.80 19.15 23.46
N GLU A 60 -8.31 20.36 23.62
CA GLU A 60 -8.97 21.09 22.53
C GLU A 60 -7.98 21.36 21.38
N ILE A 61 -6.76 21.81 21.71
CA ILE A 61 -5.69 22.02 20.73
C ILE A 61 -5.34 20.69 20.04
N MET A 62 -5.24 19.60 20.80
CA MET A 62 -4.93 18.28 20.27
C MET A 62 -5.98 17.79 19.26
N LEU A 63 -7.26 17.88 19.61
CA LEU A 63 -8.37 17.48 18.73
C LEU A 63 -8.38 18.34 17.46
N LYS A 64 -8.15 19.66 17.58
CA LYS A 64 -8.04 20.56 16.42
C LYS A 64 -6.90 20.16 15.49
N ILE A 65 -5.74 19.83 16.05
CA ILE A 65 -4.57 19.41 15.25
C ILE A 65 -4.84 18.06 14.59
N HIS A 66 -5.34 17.07 15.33
CA HIS A 66 -5.69 15.76 14.78
C HIS A 66 -6.67 15.90 13.62
N LYS A 67 -7.74 16.68 13.81
CA LYS A 67 -8.72 16.98 12.76
C LYS A 67 -8.05 17.58 11.52
N LYS A 68 -7.18 18.59 11.69
CA LYS A 68 -6.45 19.19 10.56
C LYS A 68 -5.59 18.19 9.79
N VAL A 69 -4.90 17.29 10.50
CA VAL A 69 -4.08 16.26 9.84
C VAL A 69 -4.97 15.23 9.13
N THR A 70 -6.05 14.78 9.76
CA THR A 70 -7.00 13.85 9.16
C THR A 70 -7.64 14.47 7.90
N ASP A 71 -8.07 15.73 7.95
CA ASP A 71 -8.63 16.47 6.82
C ASP A 71 -7.59 16.68 5.70
N ALA A 72 -6.34 17.01 6.04
CA ALA A 72 -5.26 17.11 5.07
C ALA A 72 -4.92 15.75 4.42
N SER A 73 -4.96 14.67 5.20
CA SER A 73 -4.74 13.31 4.70
C SER A 73 -5.86 12.90 3.74
N ARG A 74 -7.11 13.25 4.04
CA ARG A 74 -8.26 13.05 3.14
C ARG A 74 -8.14 13.88 1.86
N LEU A 75 -7.65 15.12 1.95
CA LEU A 75 -7.39 15.95 0.77
C LEU A 75 -6.32 15.33 -0.14
N VAL A 76 -5.21 14.88 0.44
CA VAL A 76 -4.16 14.15 -0.30
C VAL A 76 -4.75 12.90 -0.95
N ASN A 77 -5.56 12.13 -0.21
CA ASN A 77 -6.26 10.96 -0.76
C ASN A 77 -7.17 11.33 -1.94
N GLY A 78 -7.93 12.43 -1.85
CA GLY A 78 -8.81 12.87 -2.93
C GLY A 78 -8.07 13.35 -4.19
N ILE A 79 -6.90 13.98 -4.02
CA ILE A 79 -6.09 14.46 -5.15
C ILE A 79 -5.37 13.32 -5.85
N TYR A 80 -4.75 12.42 -5.08
CA TYR A 80 -3.84 11.39 -5.62
C TYR A 80 -4.51 10.02 -5.74
N GLY A 81 -5.70 9.81 -5.18
CA GLY A 81 -6.37 8.49 -5.15
C GLY A 81 -6.60 7.91 -6.55
N PHE A 82 -6.92 8.74 -7.54
CA PHE A 82 -7.06 8.29 -8.94
C PHE A 82 -5.73 7.90 -9.58
N GLN A 83 -4.68 8.65 -9.28
CA GLN A 83 -3.35 8.32 -9.78
C GLN A 83 -2.83 7.03 -9.14
N GLU A 84 -2.98 6.86 -7.83
CA GLU A 84 -2.57 5.63 -7.13
C GLU A 84 -3.34 4.42 -7.67
N LEU A 85 -4.63 4.58 -7.94
CA LEU A 85 -5.42 3.56 -8.64
C LEU A 85 -4.78 3.16 -9.98
N PHE A 86 -4.45 4.15 -10.81
CA PHE A 86 -3.82 3.89 -12.10
C PHE A 86 -2.44 3.22 -11.94
N SER A 87 -1.64 3.65 -10.97
CA SER A 87 -0.36 3.02 -10.63
C SER A 87 -0.53 1.56 -10.22
N PHE A 88 -1.52 1.22 -9.41
CA PHE A 88 -1.79 -0.17 -9.03
C PHE A 88 -2.20 -1.03 -10.22
N VAL A 89 -3.00 -0.50 -11.15
CA VAL A 89 -3.35 -1.21 -12.40
C VAL A 89 -2.10 -1.44 -13.25
N LEU A 90 -1.20 -0.46 -13.35
CA LEU A 90 0.07 -0.63 -14.07
C LEU A 90 0.95 -1.71 -13.43
N TYR A 91 1.12 -1.70 -12.10
CA TYR A 91 1.85 -2.76 -11.42
C TYR A 91 1.23 -4.14 -11.67
N PHE A 92 -0.10 -4.23 -11.71
CA PHE A 92 -0.79 -5.49 -11.99
C PHE A 92 -0.39 -6.03 -13.36
N VAL A 93 -0.43 -5.19 -14.40
CA VAL A 93 -0.05 -5.57 -15.76
C VAL A 93 1.43 -5.92 -15.87
N LEU A 94 2.31 -5.15 -15.22
CA LEU A 94 3.76 -5.39 -15.23
C LEU A 94 4.11 -6.71 -14.51
N LEU A 95 3.52 -6.96 -13.35
CA LEU A 95 3.70 -8.21 -12.60
C LEU A 95 3.18 -9.42 -13.38
N LEU A 96 2.05 -9.28 -14.09
CA LEU A 96 1.56 -10.32 -14.99
C LEU A 96 2.52 -10.55 -16.16
N SER A 97 3.00 -9.50 -16.80
CA SER A 97 3.83 -9.60 -18.00
C SER A 97 5.19 -10.21 -17.67
N ASP A 98 5.91 -9.63 -16.71
CA ASP A 98 7.23 -10.10 -16.30
C ASP A 98 7.14 -11.46 -15.61
N GLY A 99 6.11 -11.67 -14.77
CA GLY A 99 5.85 -12.95 -14.12
C GLY A 99 5.59 -14.08 -15.12
N TYR A 100 4.86 -13.77 -16.20
CA TYR A 100 4.62 -14.73 -17.29
C TYR A 100 5.91 -15.08 -18.02
N ILE A 101 6.75 -14.10 -18.36
CA ILE A 101 8.05 -14.35 -19.01
C ILE A 101 8.93 -15.24 -18.14
N VAL A 102 8.96 -15.01 -16.82
CA VAL A 102 9.71 -15.85 -15.87
C VAL A 102 9.17 -17.28 -15.87
N LEU A 103 7.85 -17.47 -15.75
CA LEU A 103 7.23 -18.80 -15.71
C LEU A 103 7.40 -19.55 -17.02
N TYR A 104 7.20 -18.89 -18.15
CA TYR A 104 7.40 -19.46 -19.49
C TYR A 104 8.85 -19.91 -19.66
N SER A 105 9.81 -19.07 -19.28
CA SER A 105 11.25 -19.40 -19.37
C SER A 105 11.64 -20.57 -18.47
N LEU A 106 11.01 -20.72 -17.30
CA LEU A 106 11.27 -21.83 -16.38
C LEU A 106 10.68 -23.18 -16.84
N THR A 107 9.62 -23.16 -17.63
CA THR A 107 8.82 -24.35 -17.95
C THR A 107 9.01 -24.84 -19.37
N ILE A 108 9.12 -23.92 -20.33
CA ILE A 108 9.18 -24.18 -21.77
C ILE A 108 10.53 -23.74 -22.35
N GLY A 109 11.12 -22.66 -21.83
CA GLY A 109 12.40 -22.13 -22.30
C GLY A 109 13.60 -23.03 -21.93
N GLY A 110 14.42 -23.40 -22.92
CA GLY A 110 15.61 -24.25 -22.73
C GLY A 110 16.95 -23.61 -23.14
N ASP A 111 16.93 -22.49 -23.87
CA ASP A 111 18.14 -21.88 -24.43
C ASP A 111 18.76 -20.79 -23.54
N ILE A 112 20.05 -20.53 -23.73
CA ILE A 112 20.85 -19.56 -22.93
C ILE A 112 20.27 -18.14 -23.00
N ASP A 113 19.73 -17.74 -24.15
CA ASP A 113 19.09 -16.43 -24.32
C ASP A 113 17.86 -16.26 -23.40
N PHE A 114 17.12 -17.34 -23.14
CA PHE A 114 15.99 -17.32 -22.19
C PHE A 114 16.44 -17.12 -20.75
N VAL A 115 17.64 -17.59 -20.37
CA VAL A 115 18.15 -17.41 -19.00
C VAL A 115 18.41 -15.93 -18.71
N SER A 116 18.97 -15.20 -19.67
CA SER A 116 19.22 -13.76 -19.52
C SER A 116 17.91 -12.97 -19.44
N VAL A 117 16.95 -13.28 -20.31
CA VAL A 117 15.62 -12.64 -20.30
C VAL A 117 14.85 -12.95 -19.00
N MET A 118 14.91 -14.20 -18.52
CA MET A 118 14.33 -14.62 -17.25
C MET A 118 14.94 -13.85 -16.07
N ALA A 119 16.26 -13.70 -16.03
CA ALA A 119 16.94 -12.97 -14.95
C ALA A 119 16.53 -11.49 -14.92
N ILE A 120 16.43 -10.86 -16.09
CA ILE A 120 15.95 -9.47 -16.23
C ILE A 120 14.49 -9.36 -15.75
N SER A 121 13.63 -10.26 -16.20
CA SER A 121 12.20 -10.25 -15.86
C SER A 121 11.98 -10.52 -14.36
N LEU A 122 12.72 -11.46 -13.78
CA LEU A 122 12.66 -11.75 -12.34
C LEU A 122 13.10 -10.55 -11.51
N LYS A 123 14.17 -9.86 -11.93
CA LYS A 123 14.60 -8.61 -11.31
C LYS A 123 13.50 -7.55 -11.39
N SER A 124 12.85 -7.39 -12.54
CA SER A 124 11.73 -6.46 -12.71
C SER A 124 10.57 -6.80 -11.78
N VAL A 125 10.16 -8.07 -11.69
CA VAL A 125 9.12 -8.52 -10.74
C VAL A 125 9.47 -8.11 -9.31
N VAL A 126 10.67 -8.45 -8.83
CA VAL A 126 11.11 -8.10 -7.47
C VAL A 126 11.09 -6.60 -7.25
N PHE A 127 11.54 -5.82 -8.23
CA PHE A 127 11.53 -4.37 -8.18
C PHE A 127 10.11 -3.81 -8.06
N HIS A 128 9.18 -4.23 -8.94
CA HIS A 128 7.77 -3.81 -8.90
C HIS A 128 7.10 -4.16 -7.57
N LEU A 129 7.41 -5.33 -7.00
CA LEU A 129 6.89 -5.75 -5.70
C LEU A 129 7.40 -4.86 -4.56
N ILE A 130 8.68 -4.49 -4.59
CA ILE A 130 9.27 -3.60 -3.58
C ILE A 130 8.63 -2.21 -3.68
N GLU A 131 8.48 -1.66 -4.87
CA GLU A 131 7.83 -0.35 -5.05
C GLU A 131 6.39 -0.36 -4.52
N LEU A 132 5.60 -1.36 -4.91
CA LEU A 132 4.24 -1.54 -4.43
C LEU A 132 4.17 -1.67 -2.89
N LEU A 133 5.11 -2.42 -2.30
CA LEU A 133 5.22 -2.56 -0.84
C LEU A 133 5.55 -1.23 -0.15
N ILE A 134 6.44 -0.43 -0.73
CA ILE A 134 6.81 0.89 -0.18
C ILE A 134 5.60 1.83 -0.21
N ASP A 135 4.89 1.88 -1.33
CA ASP A 135 3.72 2.73 -1.53
C ASP A 135 2.62 2.39 -0.51
N LEU A 136 2.24 1.10 -0.42
CA LEU A 136 1.22 0.65 0.53
C LEU A 136 1.66 0.82 1.99
N ARG A 137 2.92 0.53 2.31
CA ARG A 137 3.45 0.67 3.68
C ARG A 137 3.43 2.13 4.13
N ALA A 138 3.73 3.08 3.26
CA ALA A 138 3.66 4.50 3.59
C ALA A 138 2.23 4.91 3.99
N CYS A 139 1.24 4.52 3.18
CA CYS A 139 -0.18 4.78 3.44
C CYS A 139 -0.66 4.15 4.75
N MET A 140 -0.31 2.87 4.99
CA MET A 140 -0.68 2.17 6.21
C MET A 140 -0.03 2.76 7.45
N LEU A 141 1.25 3.14 7.39
CA LEU A 141 1.93 3.74 8.54
C LEU A 141 1.32 5.08 8.92
N LEU A 142 0.92 5.90 7.93
CA LEU A 142 0.19 7.13 8.18
C LEU A 142 -1.16 6.85 8.87
N CYS A 143 -1.97 5.95 8.31
CA CYS A 143 -3.25 5.56 8.89
C CYS A 143 -3.09 5.01 10.31
N ALA A 144 -2.13 4.10 10.52
CA ALA A 144 -1.83 3.51 11.81
C ALA A 144 -1.43 4.57 12.83
N LYS A 145 -0.58 5.55 12.45
CA LYS A 145 -0.12 6.58 13.38
C LYS A 145 -1.23 7.56 13.76
N VAL A 146 -2.07 7.96 12.80
CA VAL A 146 -3.23 8.83 13.05
C VAL A 146 -4.24 8.09 13.93
N ASN A 147 -4.58 6.85 13.59
CA ASN A 147 -5.53 6.05 14.36
C ASN A 147 -5.00 5.63 15.74
N HIS A 148 -3.69 5.60 15.94
CA HIS A 148 -3.05 5.35 17.25
C HIS A 148 -3.13 6.56 18.19
N THR A 149 -3.38 7.78 17.71
CA THR A 149 -3.49 8.97 18.57
C THR A 149 -4.53 8.80 19.69
N LYS A 150 -5.63 8.07 19.43
CA LYS A 150 -6.62 7.74 20.48
C LYS A 150 -6.04 6.92 21.64
N ASN A 151 -5.11 6.01 21.35
CA ASN A 151 -4.49 5.14 22.36
C ASN A 151 -3.54 5.94 23.27
N VAL A 152 -2.94 7.01 22.74
CA VAL A 152 -2.16 7.96 23.55
C VAL A 152 -3.09 8.66 24.56
N LEU A 153 -4.28 9.06 24.12
CA LEU A 153 -5.26 9.73 24.97
C LEU A 153 -5.84 8.82 26.07
N PHE A 154 -6.01 7.54 25.79
CA PHE A 154 -6.42 6.55 26.79
C PHE A 154 -5.41 6.34 27.93
N LYS A 155 -4.14 6.75 27.76
CA LYS A 155 -3.11 6.59 28.80
C LYS A 155 -3.13 7.70 29.85
N ILE A 156 -3.96 8.72 29.67
CA ILE A 156 -4.11 9.81 30.64
C ILE A 156 -4.73 9.25 31.91
N LYS A 157 -3.94 9.16 32.99
CA LYS A 157 -4.42 8.79 34.31
C LYS A 157 -5.05 10.02 34.96
N ILE A 158 -6.33 9.92 35.29
CA ILE A 158 -7.10 10.99 35.92
C ILE A 158 -7.47 10.48 37.31
N GLU A 159 -7.31 11.33 38.32
CA GLU A 159 -7.76 11.01 39.67
C GLU A 159 -9.27 10.72 39.65
N PRO A 160 -9.74 9.66 40.32
CA PRO A 160 -11.14 9.24 40.27
C PRO A 160 -12.13 10.30 40.77
N GLU A 161 -11.64 11.26 41.56
CA GLU A 161 -12.41 12.37 42.13
C GLU A 161 -12.67 13.51 41.13
N ASN A 162 -11.91 13.57 40.03
CA ASN A 162 -12.07 14.60 39.00
C ASN A 162 -12.93 14.09 37.84
N GLU A 163 -14.24 14.01 38.08
CA GLU A 163 -15.21 13.52 37.11
C GLU A 163 -15.29 14.39 35.84
N GLU A 164 -15.12 15.70 35.98
CA GLU A 164 -15.13 16.64 34.86
C GLU A 164 -13.96 16.40 33.91
N ALA A 165 -12.76 16.16 34.46
CA ALA A 165 -11.57 15.82 33.68
C ALA A 165 -11.75 14.50 32.94
N ARG A 166 -12.29 13.49 33.63
CA ARG A 166 -12.59 12.18 33.04
C ARG A 166 -13.54 12.31 31.86
N ASN A 167 -14.57 13.15 31.99
CA ASN A 167 -15.56 13.35 30.93
C ASN A 167 -14.94 13.99 29.68
N ILE A 168 -14.10 15.03 29.84
CA ILE A 168 -13.42 15.69 28.71
C ILE A 168 -12.55 14.67 27.94
N VAL A 169 -11.79 13.83 28.64
CA VAL A 169 -10.94 12.80 28.01
C VAL A 169 -11.77 11.76 27.28
N MET A 170 -12.83 11.26 27.92
CA MET A 170 -13.77 10.31 27.31
C MET A 170 -14.39 10.88 26.03
N VAL A 171 -14.86 12.12 26.03
CA VAL A 171 -15.41 12.78 24.85
C VAL A 171 -14.36 12.93 23.75
N ALA A 172 -13.12 13.31 24.10
CA ALA A 172 -12.04 13.45 23.15
C ALA A 172 -11.66 12.10 22.50
N VAL A 173 -11.51 11.05 23.32
CA VAL A 173 -11.28 9.68 22.86
C VAL A 173 -12.40 9.22 21.94
N PHE A 174 -13.66 9.44 22.34
CA PHE A 174 -14.83 9.02 21.58
C PHE A 174 -14.87 9.67 20.19
N LYS A 175 -14.56 10.97 20.10
CA LYS A 175 -14.42 11.70 18.82
C LYS A 175 -13.36 11.06 17.91
N LEU A 176 -12.20 10.71 18.46
CA LEU A 176 -11.11 10.07 17.71
C LEU A 176 -11.41 8.62 17.31
N MET A 177 -12.23 7.92 18.08
CA MET A 177 -12.66 6.55 17.75
C MET A 177 -13.59 6.51 16.53
N HIS A 178 -14.43 7.53 16.37
CA HIS A 178 -15.34 7.65 15.24
C HIS A 178 -14.69 8.24 13.98
N ASP A 179 -13.66 9.08 14.11
CA ASP A 179 -13.00 9.75 12.99
C ASP A 179 -11.74 8.98 12.52
N LYS A 180 -11.90 7.72 12.12
CA LYS A 180 -10.77 6.90 11.63
C LYS A 180 -10.28 7.38 10.27
N LEU A 181 -8.96 7.46 10.11
CA LEU A 181 -8.33 7.67 8.81
C LEU A 181 -8.15 6.34 8.09
N VAL A 182 -8.68 6.26 6.87
CA VAL A 182 -8.45 5.20 5.91
C VAL A 182 -8.11 5.87 4.57
N LEU A 183 -7.00 5.49 3.97
CA LEU A 183 -6.64 5.93 2.62
C LEU A 183 -7.17 4.92 1.62
N THR A 184 -7.81 5.43 0.57
CA THR A 184 -8.54 4.65 -0.44
C THR A 184 -8.16 5.11 -1.83
N ALA A 185 -7.94 4.16 -2.74
CA ALA A 185 -7.77 4.47 -4.15
C ALA A 185 -9.18 4.65 -4.77
N CYS A 186 -9.59 5.90 -5.01
CA CYS A 186 -10.92 6.27 -5.53
C CYS A 186 -12.10 5.63 -4.80
N ASP A 187 -11.98 5.37 -3.48
CA ASP A 187 -12.99 4.67 -2.68
C ASP A 187 -13.34 3.24 -3.18
N LEU A 188 -12.57 2.70 -4.13
CA LEU A 188 -12.73 1.32 -4.62
C LEU A 188 -12.05 0.32 -3.68
N PHE A 189 -10.83 0.63 -3.24
CA PHE A 189 -10.04 -0.25 -2.38
C PHE A 189 -9.31 0.56 -1.31
N SER A 190 -9.23 0.00 -0.10
CA SER A 190 -8.35 0.49 0.95
C SER A 190 -6.89 0.21 0.57
N MET A 191 -6.02 1.21 0.73
CA MET A 191 -4.57 1.06 0.47
C MET A 191 -3.89 0.32 1.64
N ASP A 192 -4.11 -0.98 1.72
CA ASP A 192 -3.61 -1.85 2.79
C ASP A 192 -3.02 -3.19 2.28
N PHE A 193 -2.54 -4.03 3.19
CA PHE A 193 -2.00 -5.34 2.85
C PHE A 193 -3.07 -6.35 2.39
N SER A 194 -4.35 -6.12 2.68
CA SER A 194 -5.43 -6.96 2.14
C SER A 194 -5.56 -6.74 0.64
N PHE A 195 -5.48 -5.48 0.17
CA PHE A 195 -5.39 -5.19 -1.25
C PHE A 195 -4.18 -5.86 -1.91
N LEU A 196 -3.00 -5.76 -1.29
CA LEU A 196 -1.79 -6.42 -1.79
C LEU A 196 -2.00 -7.92 -1.97
N PHE A 197 -2.53 -8.60 -0.95
CA PHE A 197 -2.75 -10.04 -0.99
C PHE A 197 -3.76 -10.44 -2.08
N SER A 198 -4.86 -9.69 -2.22
CA SER A 198 -5.84 -9.90 -3.30
C SER A 198 -5.22 -9.72 -4.69
N MET A 199 -4.34 -8.72 -4.85
CA MET A 199 -3.62 -8.47 -6.09
C MET A 199 -2.68 -9.64 -6.42
N PHE A 200 -1.87 -10.09 -5.47
CA PHE A 200 -1.00 -11.26 -5.64
C PHE A 200 -1.78 -12.52 -6.02
N ALA A 201 -2.85 -12.83 -5.29
CA ALA A 201 -3.68 -13.99 -5.57
C ALA A 201 -4.25 -13.96 -6.99
N SER A 202 -4.70 -12.77 -7.43
CA SER A 202 -5.21 -12.55 -8.79
C SER A 202 -4.12 -12.73 -9.83
N VAL A 203 -2.95 -12.08 -9.66
CA VAL A 203 -1.80 -12.23 -10.56
C VAL A 203 -1.40 -13.69 -10.69
N THR A 204 -1.21 -14.41 -9.59
CA THR A 204 -0.86 -15.83 -9.60
C THR A 204 -1.90 -16.67 -10.35
N THR A 205 -3.19 -16.42 -10.13
CA THR A 205 -4.26 -17.15 -10.82
C THR A 205 -4.20 -16.94 -12.34
N TYR A 206 -4.07 -15.71 -12.79
CA TYR A 206 -3.96 -15.40 -14.23
C TYR A 206 -2.69 -15.97 -14.85
N LEU A 207 -1.55 -15.91 -14.15
CA LEU A 207 -0.30 -16.51 -14.59
C LEU A 207 -0.43 -18.02 -14.83
N LEU A 208 -1.07 -18.73 -13.91
CA LEU A 208 -1.31 -20.17 -14.05
C LEU A 208 -2.22 -20.48 -15.24
N ILE A 209 -3.27 -19.68 -15.45
CA ILE A 209 -4.18 -19.83 -16.59
C ILE A 209 -3.42 -19.64 -17.91
N LEU A 210 -2.65 -18.56 -18.04
CA LEU A 210 -1.85 -18.28 -19.24
C LEU A 210 -0.86 -19.40 -19.52
N LEU A 211 -0.10 -19.79 -18.50
CA LEU A 211 0.88 -20.86 -18.60
C LEU A 211 0.23 -22.19 -19.04
N GLN A 212 -0.94 -22.52 -18.48
CA GLN A 212 -1.65 -23.74 -18.84
C GLN A 212 -2.04 -23.77 -20.32
N PHE A 213 -2.54 -22.64 -20.86
CA PHE A 213 -2.88 -22.55 -22.28
C PHE A 213 -1.67 -22.78 -23.19
N ASP A 214 -0.51 -22.23 -22.84
CA ASP A 214 0.70 -22.42 -23.65
C ASP A 214 1.28 -23.83 -23.54
N ILE A 215 1.22 -24.45 -22.36
CA ILE A 215 1.63 -25.85 -22.18
C ILE A 215 0.76 -26.78 -23.03
N ASP A 216 -0.56 -26.59 -23.03
CA ASP A 216 -1.48 -27.44 -23.79
C ASP A 216 -1.35 -27.20 -25.30
N ALA A 217 -1.09 -25.95 -25.72
CA ALA A 217 -0.76 -25.63 -27.10
C ALA A 217 0.56 -26.29 -27.54
N ALA A 218 1.60 -26.24 -26.70
CA ALA A 218 2.89 -26.86 -26.99
C ALA A 218 2.77 -28.39 -27.13
N LYS A 219 2.05 -29.05 -26.22
CA LYS A 219 1.75 -30.50 -26.32
C LYS A 219 1.02 -30.84 -27.61
N SER A 220 0.03 -30.04 -27.99
CA SER A 220 -0.75 -30.25 -29.22
C SER A 220 0.12 -30.12 -30.47
N ARG A 221 1.03 -29.15 -30.52
CA ARG A 221 2.02 -28.99 -31.61
C ARG A 221 2.97 -30.19 -31.70
N MET A 222 3.47 -30.67 -30.56
CA MET A 222 4.33 -31.86 -30.52
C MET A 222 3.60 -33.12 -30.99
N ALA A 223 2.33 -33.29 -30.61
CA ALA A 223 1.51 -34.40 -31.08
C ALA A 223 1.29 -34.36 -32.61
N ALA A 224 0.99 -33.18 -33.16
CA ALA A 224 0.83 -33.01 -34.61
C ALA A 224 2.13 -33.28 -35.38
N LEU A 225 3.28 -32.80 -34.88
CA LEU A 225 4.58 -33.04 -35.50
C LEU A 225 4.91 -34.55 -35.51
N LYS A 226 4.63 -35.25 -34.41
CA LYS A 226 4.83 -36.70 -34.31
C LYS A 226 3.95 -37.47 -35.29
N ALA A 227 2.69 -37.06 -35.47
CA ALA A 227 1.78 -37.67 -36.43
C ALA A 227 2.27 -37.50 -37.89
N ASN A 228 2.75 -36.30 -38.25
CA ASN A 228 3.29 -36.02 -39.58
C ASN A 228 4.55 -36.83 -39.87
N LEU A 229 5.47 -36.95 -38.91
CA LEU A 229 6.68 -37.78 -39.05
C LEU A 229 6.35 -39.25 -39.27
N THR A 230 5.33 -39.78 -38.59
CA THR A 230 4.91 -41.17 -38.81
C THR A 230 4.33 -41.39 -40.19
N SER A 231 3.52 -40.48 -40.73
CA SER A 231 2.96 -40.64 -42.09
C SER A 231 4.04 -40.60 -43.18
N THR A 232 5.06 -39.77 -43.06
CA THR A 232 6.15 -39.68 -44.06
C THR A 232 7.02 -40.94 -44.09
N GLN A 233 7.21 -41.61 -42.95
CA GLN A 233 7.94 -42.90 -42.91
C GLN A 233 7.17 -44.04 -43.57
N TYR A 234 5.84 -43.95 -43.70
CA TYR A 234 5.05 -44.94 -44.43
C TYR A 234 5.04 -44.70 -45.95
N GLU A 235 5.29 -43.47 -46.42
CA GLU A 235 5.38 -43.15 -47.86
C GLU A 235 6.75 -43.49 -48.49
N GLU A 236 7.84 -43.59 -47.71
CA GLU A 236 9.18 -43.95 -48.23
C GLU A 236 9.42 -45.47 -48.40
N VAL A 237 8.44 -46.32 -48.08
CA VAL A 237 8.56 -47.79 -48.13
C VAL A 237 7.74 -48.43 -49.27
N GLU A 238 7.04 -47.63 -50.08
CA GLU A 238 6.44 -48.04 -51.37
C GLU A 238 7.32 -47.65 -52.56
#